data_AF-A0AA39H5U1-F1
#
_entry.id   AF-A0AA39H5U1-F1
#
_cell.length_a   1.000
_cell.length_b   1.000
_cell.length_c   1.000
_cell.angle_alpha   90.00
_cell.angle_beta   90.00
_cell.angle_gamma   90.00
#
_symmetry.space_group_name_H-M   'P 1'
#
loop_
_entity.id
_entity.type
_entity.pdbx_description
1 polymer ?
#
loop_
_entity_poly.entity_id
_entity_poly.type
_entity_poly.pdbx_seq_one_letter_code
_entity_poly.pdbx_strand_id
1 'polypeptide(L)'
;MLSWLLSPRAQAKAEAEARYKLGNCGDRLMTDLVMAEIEQETFKFESEQEMQRSQRSLQENAADYSWLISDTGLKRRKYLSMQERLRIENLCFQIDSEEWNDLMNNWRARVKTPCRREQIIESFSAAVNDIVSSRPRPASVADMLMDYIMQRPSRNQVTDKNNPGANNENDTQMTALSARSDSCVQPYHIV
;
A
#
# COMPACT_ATOMS: atom_id res chain seq x y z
N MET A 1 24.83 -3.95 -31.56
CA MET A 1 24.45 -2.79 -32.39
C MET A 1 23.26 -3.09 -33.31
N LEU A 2 22.14 -3.64 -32.80
CA LEU A 2 20.91 -3.88 -33.60
C LEU A 2 19.63 -3.77 -32.73
N SER A 3 19.62 -2.89 -31.72
CA SER A 3 18.47 -2.80 -30.78
C SER A 3 17.21 -2.23 -31.41
N TRP A 4 17.32 -1.39 -32.44
CA TRP A 4 16.25 -0.65 -33.11
C TRP A 4 15.38 -1.49 -34.07
N LEU A 5 15.75 -2.75 -34.34
CA LEU A 5 14.97 -3.67 -35.17
C LEU A 5 13.97 -4.52 -34.37
N LEU A 6 13.99 -4.43 -33.03
CA LEU A 6 13.03 -5.16 -32.21
C LEU A 6 11.73 -4.36 -32.07
N SER A 7 10.60 -5.06 -32.20
CA SER A 7 9.28 -4.52 -31.88
C SER A 7 9.31 -3.84 -30.49
N PRO A 8 8.65 -2.68 -30.29
CA PRO A 8 8.58 -2.02 -28.98
C PRO A 8 8.09 -2.97 -27.87
N ARG A 9 7.25 -3.94 -28.22
CA ARG A 9 6.76 -4.97 -27.29
C ARG A 9 7.83 -6.01 -26.92
N ALA A 10 8.75 -6.32 -27.85
CA ALA A 10 9.88 -7.22 -27.61
C ALA A 10 11.01 -6.52 -26.84
N GLN A 11 11.25 -5.23 -27.08
CA GLN A 11 12.16 -4.41 -26.27
C GLN A 11 11.65 -4.28 -24.83
N ALA A 12 10.36 -3.98 -24.63
CA ALA A 12 9.77 -3.90 -23.29
C ALA A 12 9.87 -5.23 -22.53
N LYS A 13 9.70 -6.37 -23.22
CA LYS A 13 9.83 -7.70 -22.63
C LYS A 13 11.28 -8.05 -22.27
N ALA A 14 12.24 -7.68 -23.13
CA ALA A 14 13.67 -7.91 -22.89
C ALA A 14 14.24 -6.99 -21.79
N GLU A 15 13.79 -5.74 -21.70
CA GLU A 15 14.13 -4.85 -20.58
C GLU A 15 13.49 -5.31 -19.27
N ALA A 16 12.24 -5.77 -19.30
CA ALA A 16 11.59 -6.37 -18.12
C ALA A 16 12.32 -7.64 -17.65
N GLU A 17 12.78 -8.49 -18.57
CA GLU A 17 13.51 -9.72 -18.26
C GLU A 17 14.95 -9.44 -17.76
N ALA A 18 15.62 -8.40 -18.28
CA ALA A 18 16.92 -7.96 -17.80
C ALA A 18 16.84 -7.31 -16.39
N ARG A 19 15.77 -6.54 -16.12
CA ARG A 19 15.47 -6.03 -14.77
C ARG A 19 15.19 -7.17 -13.79
N TYR A 20 14.51 -8.23 -14.24
CA TYR A 20 14.22 -9.42 -13.43
C TYR A 20 15.48 -10.18 -12.96
N LYS A 21 16.57 -10.16 -13.74
CA LYS A 21 17.81 -10.89 -13.41
C LYS A 21 18.81 -10.08 -12.57
N LEU A 22 18.78 -8.74 -12.64
CA LEU A 22 19.65 -7.87 -11.83
C LEU A 22 18.96 -7.36 -10.56
N GLY A 23 17.63 -7.23 -10.56
CA GLY A 23 16.82 -6.80 -9.41
C GLY A 23 16.75 -7.82 -8.26
N ASN A 24 16.94 -9.11 -8.56
CA ASN A 24 16.71 -10.19 -7.59
C ASN A 24 17.76 -10.29 -6.46
N CYS A 25 18.96 -9.72 -6.63
CA CYS A 25 20.00 -9.74 -5.60
C CYS A 25 19.78 -8.66 -4.54
N GLY A 26 19.35 -7.46 -4.95
CA GLY A 26 19.05 -6.35 -4.05
C GLY A 26 17.86 -6.70 -3.15
N ASP A 27 16.78 -7.21 -3.74
CA ASP A 27 15.57 -7.57 -2.99
C ASP A 27 15.80 -8.71 -2.01
N ARG A 28 16.68 -9.67 -2.34
CA ARG A 28 17.07 -10.74 -1.43
C ARG A 28 17.87 -10.21 -0.23
N LEU A 29 18.83 -9.31 -0.48
CA LEU A 29 19.57 -8.66 0.61
C LEU A 29 18.65 -7.81 1.49
N MET A 30 17.71 -7.08 0.88
CA MET A 30 16.72 -6.32 1.64
C MET A 30 15.82 -7.23 2.47
N THR A 31 15.36 -8.34 1.90
CA THR A 31 14.60 -9.35 2.65
C THR A 31 15.39 -9.87 3.85
N ASP A 32 16.68 -10.19 3.68
CA ASP A 32 17.53 -10.66 4.77
C ASP A 32 17.74 -9.57 5.84
N LEU A 33 17.91 -8.30 5.45
CA LEU A 33 18.03 -7.17 6.38
C LEU A 33 16.75 -6.95 7.19
N VAL A 34 15.59 -6.96 6.53
CA VAL A 34 14.29 -6.82 7.19
C VAL A 34 14.03 -7.99 8.13
N MET A 35 14.33 -9.21 7.70
CA MET A 35 14.25 -10.40 8.54
C MET A 35 15.11 -10.26 9.80
N ALA A 36 16.36 -9.84 9.66
CA ALA A 36 17.26 -9.62 10.80
C ALA A 36 16.77 -8.52 11.74
N GLU A 37 16.16 -7.46 11.20
CA GLU A 37 15.63 -6.37 12.02
C GLU A 37 14.38 -6.79 12.81
N ILE A 38 13.47 -7.55 12.20
CA ILE A 38 12.31 -8.12 12.91
C ILE A 38 12.75 -9.12 13.98
N GLU A 39 13.73 -9.98 13.67
CA GLU A 39 14.36 -10.87 14.66
C GLU A 39 14.97 -10.09 15.83
N GLN A 40 15.63 -8.96 15.54
CA GLN A 40 16.22 -8.11 16.57
C GLN A 40 15.15 -7.48 17.46
N GLU A 41 14.07 -6.93 16.90
CA GLU A 41 12.99 -6.31 17.67
C GLU A 41 12.21 -7.34 18.50
N THR A 42 11.91 -8.52 17.94
CA THR A 42 11.29 -9.62 18.70
C THR A 42 12.19 -10.07 19.86
N PHE A 43 13.49 -10.20 19.64
CA PHE A 43 14.44 -10.54 20.68
C PHE A 43 14.51 -9.48 21.79
N LYS A 44 14.56 -8.18 21.44
CA LYS A 44 14.54 -7.08 22.41
C LYS A 44 13.30 -7.14 23.29
N PHE A 45 12.12 -7.30 22.67
CA PHE A 45 10.85 -7.38 23.38
C PHE A 45 10.81 -8.56 24.38
N GLU A 46 11.25 -9.74 23.97
CA GLU A 46 11.26 -10.92 24.84
C GLU A 46 12.27 -10.78 25.99
N SER A 47 13.45 -10.23 25.71
CA SER A 47 14.46 -9.96 26.72
C SER A 47 13.97 -8.94 27.75
N GLU A 48 13.27 -7.90 27.31
CA GLU A 48 12.71 -6.89 28.21
C GLU A 48 11.58 -7.48 29.07
N GLN A 49 10.68 -8.28 28.48
CA GLN A 49 9.64 -8.97 29.24
C GLN A 49 10.21 -9.90 30.30
N GLU A 50 11.25 -10.66 29.97
CA GLU A 50 11.92 -11.57 30.90
C GLU A 50 12.57 -10.79 32.06
N MET A 51 13.26 -9.68 31.76
CA MET A 51 13.81 -8.78 32.78
C MET A 51 12.73 -8.19 33.69
N GLN A 52 11.60 -7.74 33.13
CA GLN A 52 10.49 -7.21 33.92
C GLN A 52 9.85 -8.27 34.82
N ARG A 53 9.68 -9.51 34.34
CA ARG A 53 9.18 -10.62 35.17
C ARG A 53 10.10 -10.90 36.34
N SER A 54 11.41 -10.97 36.09
CA SER A 54 12.41 -11.18 37.13
C SER A 54 12.39 -10.05 38.17
N GLN A 55 12.26 -8.79 37.75
CA GLN A 55 12.14 -7.66 38.67
C GLN A 55 10.89 -7.74 39.55
N ARG A 56 9.75 -8.18 39.00
CA ARG A 56 8.52 -8.37 39.79
C ARG A 56 8.69 -9.48 40.82
N SER A 57 9.30 -10.61 40.45
CA SER A 57 9.58 -11.71 41.39
C SER A 57 10.45 -11.24 42.57
N LEU A 58 11.47 -10.40 42.29
CA LEU A 58 12.29 -9.79 43.33
C LEU A 58 11.50 -8.85 44.25
N GLN A 59 10.60 -8.04 43.69
CA GLN A 59 9.73 -7.15 44.49
C GLN A 59 8.77 -7.92 45.38
N GLU A 60 8.25 -9.05 44.88
CA GLU A 60 7.29 -9.89 45.59
C GLU A 60 7.94 -10.85 46.60
N ASN A 61 9.28 -10.84 46.74
CA ASN A 61 10.06 -11.83 47.50
C ASN A 61 9.70 -13.29 47.15
N ALA A 62 9.22 -13.52 45.93
CA ALA A 62 8.92 -14.84 45.41
C ALA A 62 10.19 -15.40 44.77
N ALA A 63 10.52 -16.66 45.08
CA ALA A 63 11.63 -17.32 44.42
C ALA A 63 11.29 -17.55 42.94
N ASP A 64 12.02 -16.86 42.06
CA ASP A 64 11.87 -17.03 40.61
C ASP A 64 12.55 -18.31 40.15
N TYR A 65 11.75 -19.33 39.87
CA TYR A 65 12.22 -20.60 39.33
C TYR A 65 12.10 -20.65 37.80
N SER A 66 11.88 -19.52 37.12
CA SER A 66 11.77 -19.49 35.66
C SER A 66 13.01 -20.07 34.98
N TRP A 67 14.19 -19.97 35.60
CA TRP A 67 15.43 -20.60 35.11
C TRP A 67 15.43 -22.14 35.17
N LEU A 68 14.61 -22.78 36.02
CA LEU A 68 14.47 -24.24 36.09
C LEU A 68 13.61 -24.80 34.95
N ILE A 69 12.70 -23.97 34.41
CA ILE A 69 11.75 -24.32 33.35
C ILE A 69 12.20 -23.79 31.99
N SER A 70 13.00 -22.72 31.99
CA SER A 70 13.65 -22.19 30.81
C SER A 70 14.81 -23.11 30.48
N ASP A 71 14.76 -23.73 29.31
CA ASP A 71 15.75 -24.70 28.86
C ASP A 71 17.14 -24.02 28.69
N THR A 72 17.88 -23.88 29.78
CA THR A 72 19.08 -23.02 29.88
C THR A 72 20.25 -23.47 29.00
N GLY A 73 20.22 -24.69 28.46
CA GLY A 73 21.21 -25.19 27.50
C GLY A 73 21.03 -24.66 26.08
N LEU A 74 19.84 -24.11 25.78
CA LEU A 74 19.48 -23.57 24.48
C LEU A 74 19.24 -22.07 24.60
N LYS A 75 20.28 -21.31 24.95
CA LYS A 75 20.41 -19.88 24.59
C LYS A 75 20.46 -19.74 23.05
N ARG A 76 19.47 -20.29 22.35
CA ARG A 76 19.20 -19.94 20.97
C ARG A 76 18.76 -18.49 21.06
N ARG A 77 19.47 -17.61 20.35
CA ARG A 77 18.85 -16.40 19.78
C ARG A 77 17.40 -16.79 19.47
N LYS A 78 16.42 -16.18 20.14
CA LYS A 78 15.02 -16.56 19.94
C LYS A 78 14.66 -16.10 18.53
N TYR A 79 15.00 -16.94 17.56
CA TYR A 79 14.76 -16.70 16.15
C TYR A 79 13.25 -16.65 15.94
N LEU A 80 12.84 -16.02 14.84
CA LEU A 80 11.50 -16.23 14.33
C LEU A 80 11.27 -17.73 14.16
N SER A 81 10.09 -18.21 14.56
CA SER A 81 9.65 -19.55 14.23
C SER A 81 9.61 -19.71 12.72
N MET A 82 9.72 -20.95 12.25
CA MET A 82 9.71 -21.23 10.80
C MET A 82 8.48 -20.65 10.11
N GLN A 83 7.31 -20.70 10.76
CA GLN A 83 6.06 -20.14 10.23
C GLN A 83 6.08 -18.61 10.16
N GLU A 84 6.60 -17.95 11.20
CA GLU A 84 6.75 -16.49 11.21
C GLU A 84 7.70 -16.01 10.11
N ARG A 85 8.83 -16.71 9.96
CA ARG A 85 9.82 -16.43 8.91
C ARG A 85 9.22 -16.55 7.51
N LEU A 86 8.55 -17.67 7.22
CA LEU A 86 7.86 -17.86 5.94
C LEU A 86 6.80 -16.78 5.69
N ARG A 87 6.06 -16.37 6.74
CA ARG A 87 5.07 -15.30 6.62
C ARG A 87 5.71 -13.97 6.22
N ILE A 88 6.84 -13.61 6.84
CA ILE A 88 7.55 -12.37 6.53
C ILE A 88 8.17 -12.43 5.14
N GLU A 89 8.83 -13.54 4.78
CA GLU A 89 9.36 -13.75 3.42
C GLU A 89 8.27 -13.61 2.36
N ASN A 90 7.08 -14.18 2.59
CA ASN A 90 5.93 -14.03 1.70
C ASN A 90 5.40 -12.60 1.57
N LEU A 91 5.53 -11.80 2.62
CA LEU A 91 5.17 -10.38 2.59
C LEU A 91 6.22 -9.57 1.83
N CYS A 92 7.50 -9.87 2.01
CA CYS A 92 8.61 -9.25 1.31
C CYS A 92 8.51 -9.40 -0.23
N PHE A 93 8.03 -10.55 -0.72
CA PHE A 93 7.82 -10.75 -2.17
C PHE A 93 6.77 -9.83 -2.79
N GLN A 94 5.95 -9.15 -2.00
CA GLN A 94 4.94 -8.22 -2.51
C GLN A 94 5.51 -6.82 -2.74
N ILE A 95 6.67 -6.52 -2.18
CA ILE A 95 7.26 -5.17 -2.12
C ILE A 95 8.20 -4.95 -3.31
N ASP A 96 8.05 -3.79 -3.95
CA ASP A 96 8.94 -3.39 -5.04
C ASP A 96 10.22 -2.74 -4.47
N SER A 97 11.33 -2.84 -5.20
CA SER A 97 12.65 -2.39 -4.70
C SER A 97 12.71 -0.92 -4.27
N GLU A 98 11.83 -0.08 -4.82
CA GLU A 98 11.77 1.36 -4.53
C GLU A 98 11.03 1.66 -3.21
N GLU A 99 10.21 0.72 -2.73
CA GLU A 99 9.29 0.94 -1.61
C GLU A 99 9.85 0.47 -0.26
N TRP A 100 11.01 -0.19 -0.26
CA TRP A 100 11.62 -0.75 0.96
C TRP A 100 11.86 0.30 2.06
N ASN A 101 12.29 1.51 1.68
CA ASN A 101 12.54 2.58 2.65
C ASN A 101 11.23 3.03 3.31
N ASP A 102 10.17 3.20 2.53
CA ASP A 102 8.86 3.60 3.03
C ASP A 102 8.28 2.51 3.94
N LEU A 103 8.47 1.23 3.57
CA LEU A 103 8.09 0.09 4.40
C LEU A 103 8.75 0.14 5.76
N MET A 104 10.07 0.27 5.77
CA MET A 104 10.84 0.23 7.02
C MET A 104 10.54 1.43 7.90
N ASN A 105 10.36 2.60 7.32
CA ASN A 105 9.98 3.79 8.07
C ASN A 105 8.57 3.66 8.68
N ASN A 106 7.61 3.17 7.90
CA ASN A 106 6.24 2.95 8.37
C ASN A 106 6.19 1.87 9.47
N TRP A 107 6.88 0.75 9.27
CA TRP A 107 6.95 -0.32 10.26
C TRP A 107 7.63 0.13 11.56
N ARG A 108 8.80 0.79 11.48
CA ARG A 108 9.51 1.34 12.66
C ARG A 108 8.66 2.33 13.44
N ALA A 109 7.83 3.11 12.76
CA ALA A 109 6.90 4.03 13.42
C ALA A 109 5.84 3.29 14.27
N ARG A 110 5.44 2.09 13.86
CA ARG A 110 4.40 1.27 14.52
C ARG A 110 4.93 0.38 15.64
N VAL A 111 6.15 -0.12 15.50
CA VAL A 111 6.70 -1.16 16.39
C VAL A 111 7.27 -0.63 17.71
N LYS A 112 7.14 0.67 18.02
CA LYS A 112 7.81 1.32 19.16
C LYS A 112 7.47 0.73 20.54
N THR A 113 6.25 0.24 20.73
CA THR A 113 5.78 -0.31 22.01
C THR A 113 4.88 -1.53 21.76
N PRO A 114 5.45 -2.69 21.42
CA PRO A 114 4.64 -3.88 21.20
C PRO A 114 4.14 -4.42 22.55
N CYS A 115 2.88 -4.83 22.61
CA CYS A 115 2.29 -5.50 23.78
C CYS A 115 2.49 -7.01 23.73
N ARG A 116 2.67 -7.57 22.52
CA ARG A 116 2.85 -8.99 22.25
C ARG A 116 3.84 -9.22 21.12
N ARG A 117 4.47 -10.39 21.07
CA ARG A 117 5.38 -10.78 20.01
C ARG A 117 4.68 -10.77 18.65
N GLU A 118 3.47 -11.31 18.59
CA GLU A 118 2.66 -11.39 17.37
C GLU A 118 2.37 -10.00 16.79
N GLN A 119 2.20 -9.00 17.67
CA GLN A 119 1.93 -7.63 17.26
C GLN A 119 3.10 -7.01 16.46
N ILE A 120 4.35 -7.43 16.72
CA ILE A 120 5.52 -6.99 15.94
C ILE A 120 5.36 -7.42 14.48
N ILE A 121 4.98 -8.68 14.26
CA ILE A 121 4.80 -9.28 12.93
C ILE A 121 3.53 -8.75 12.26
N GLU A 122 2.45 -8.57 13.02
CA GLU A 122 1.21 -7.97 12.52
C GLU A 122 1.41 -6.52 12.09
N SER A 123 2.20 -5.74 12.84
CA SER A 123 2.52 -4.36 12.49
C SER A 123 3.33 -4.28 11.19
N PHE A 124 4.21 -5.25 10.94
CA PHE A 124 4.92 -5.39 9.67
C PHE A 124 3.97 -5.74 8.53
N SER A 125 3.08 -6.71 8.73
CA SER A 125 2.05 -7.07 7.75
C SER A 125 1.14 -5.89 7.40
N ALA A 126 0.77 -5.08 8.39
CA ALA A 126 -0.02 -3.86 8.18
C ALA A 126 0.75 -2.82 7.35
N ALA A 127 2.04 -2.61 7.64
CA ALA A 127 2.87 -1.68 6.87
C ALA A 127 3.02 -2.12 5.39
N VAL A 128 3.19 -3.42 5.14
CA VAL A 128 3.20 -3.98 3.78
C VAL A 128 1.87 -3.77 3.07
N ASN A 129 0.76 -4.08 3.74
CA ASN A 129 -0.57 -3.90 3.15
C ASN A 129 -0.85 -2.44 2.80
N ASP A 130 -0.43 -1.49 3.63
CA ASP A 130 -0.58 -0.06 3.35
C ASP A 130 0.14 0.34 2.06
N ILE A 131 1.39 -0.11 1.88
CA ILE A 131 2.16 0.14 0.65
C ILE A 131 1.46 -0.46 -0.56
N VAL A 132 1.13 -1.75 -0.51
CA VAL A 132 0.47 -2.45 -1.62
C VAL A 132 -0.87 -1.79 -1.98
N SER A 133 -1.62 -1.34 -0.98
CA SER A 133 -2.91 -0.68 -1.18
C SER A 133 -2.80 0.73 -1.76
N SER A 134 -1.68 1.42 -1.51
CA SER A 134 -1.42 2.78 -2.00
C SER A 134 -1.02 2.83 -3.48
N ARG A 135 -0.64 1.69 -4.07
CA ARG A 135 -0.25 1.60 -5.47
C ARG A 135 -1.41 2.02 -6.39
N PRO A 136 -1.11 2.76 -7.48
CA PRO A 136 -2.12 3.10 -8.46
C PRO A 136 -2.69 1.80 -9.07
N ARG A 137 -3.99 1.57 -8.88
CA ARG A 137 -4.65 0.40 -9.44
C ARG A 137 -4.82 0.60 -10.95
N PRO A 138 -4.53 -0.42 -11.78
CA PRO A 138 -4.91 -0.34 -13.20
C PRO A 138 -6.42 -0.14 -13.29
N ALA A 139 -6.84 0.74 -14.21
CA ALA A 139 -8.26 1.02 -14.44
C ALA A 139 -9.04 -0.29 -14.59
N SER A 140 -10.07 -0.46 -13.77
CA SER A 140 -10.98 -1.59 -13.87
C SER A 140 -11.72 -1.53 -15.21
N VAL A 141 -12.22 -2.67 -15.69
CA VAL A 141 -13.17 -2.70 -16.83
C VAL A 141 -14.37 -1.80 -16.54
N ALA A 142 -14.80 -1.71 -15.28
CA ALA A 142 -15.83 -0.78 -14.85
C ALA A 142 -15.41 0.69 -15.05
N ASP A 143 -14.17 1.03 -14.74
CA ASP A 143 -13.62 2.39 -14.92
C ASP A 143 -13.53 2.72 -16.42
N MET A 144 -13.07 1.78 -17.24
CA MET A 144 -13.04 1.93 -18.70
C MET A 144 -14.43 2.09 -19.31
N LEU A 145 -15.42 1.33 -18.81
CA LEU A 145 -16.81 1.45 -19.25
C LEU A 145 -17.44 2.78 -18.84
N MET A 146 -17.20 3.23 -17.60
CA MET A 146 -17.67 4.53 -17.13
C MET A 146 -17.02 5.66 -17.91
N ASP A 147 -15.71 5.58 -18.17
CA ASP A 147 -15.00 6.54 -18.99
C ASP A 147 -15.56 6.55 -20.43
N TYR A 148 -15.85 5.40 -21.02
CA TYR A 148 -16.51 5.32 -22.33
C TYR A 148 -17.93 5.92 -22.33
N ILE A 149 -18.72 5.71 -21.27
CA ILE A 149 -20.07 6.28 -21.15
C ILE A 149 -20.01 7.79 -20.94
N MET A 150 -19.08 8.28 -20.12
CA MET A 150 -18.91 9.70 -19.81
C MET A 150 -18.26 10.48 -20.96
N GLN A 151 -17.35 9.87 -21.72
CA GLN A 151 -16.72 10.47 -22.89
C GLN A 151 -17.58 10.40 -24.15
N ARG A 152 -18.75 9.75 -24.12
CA ARG A 152 -19.68 9.81 -25.27
C ARG A 152 -20.09 11.27 -25.48
N PRO A 153 -19.76 11.87 -26.64
CA PRO A 153 -20.36 13.12 -27.03
C PRO A 153 -21.87 12.89 -27.08
N SER A 154 -22.64 13.75 -26.41
CA SER A 154 -24.09 13.71 -26.47
C SER A 154 -24.50 13.56 -27.94
N ARG A 155 -25.41 12.63 -28.24
CA ARG A 155 -25.94 12.44 -29.61
C ARG A 155 -26.67 13.70 -30.12
N ASN A 156 -26.93 14.67 -29.24
CA ASN A 156 -27.46 16.00 -29.54
C ASN A 156 -26.39 17.12 -29.43
N GLN A 157 -25.10 16.79 -29.38
CA GLN A 157 -24.04 17.79 -29.40
C GLN A 157 -23.98 18.38 -30.80
N VAL A 158 -24.79 19.42 -31.01
CA VAL A 158 -24.70 20.30 -32.17
C VAL A 158 -23.30 20.90 -32.14
N THR A 159 -22.44 20.39 -33.00
CA THR A 159 -21.13 20.98 -33.23
C THR A 159 -21.40 22.19 -34.10
N ASP A 160 -21.44 23.39 -33.51
CA ASP A 160 -21.46 24.65 -34.27
C ASP A 160 -20.13 24.81 -35.00
N LYS A 161 -19.99 24.06 -36.09
CA LYS A 161 -18.97 24.27 -37.10
C LYS A 161 -19.57 25.27 -38.08
N ASN A 162 -19.38 26.55 -37.81
CA ASN A 162 -19.14 27.61 -38.79
C ASN A 162 -19.18 28.99 -38.12
N ASN A 163 -18.02 29.62 -37.91
CA ASN A 163 -17.87 31.00 -38.38
C ASN A 163 -16.39 31.44 -38.49
N PRO A 164 -15.71 31.25 -39.63
CA PRO A 164 -14.57 32.08 -39.98
C PRO A 164 -15.09 33.27 -40.81
N GLY A 165 -15.28 34.42 -40.16
CA GLY A 165 -15.45 35.70 -40.86
C GLY A 165 -16.78 36.40 -40.61
N ALA A 166 -16.80 37.24 -39.58
CA ALA A 166 -17.61 38.45 -39.59
C ALA A 166 -16.99 39.46 -38.62
N ASN A 167 -16.06 40.25 -39.13
CA ASN A 167 -15.93 41.63 -38.68
C ASN A 167 -17.31 42.28 -38.84
N ASN A 168 -17.89 42.77 -37.75
CA ASN A 168 -18.49 44.09 -37.68
C ASN A 168 -19.05 44.30 -36.27
N GLU A 169 -18.49 45.31 -35.62
CA GLU A 169 -19.06 46.00 -34.48
C GLU A 169 -20.48 46.45 -34.83
N ASN A 170 -21.44 46.21 -33.94
CA ASN A 170 -22.48 47.17 -33.58
C ASN A 170 -23.30 46.63 -32.40
N ASP A 171 -23.41 47.47 -31.38
CA ASP A 171 -24.23 47.31 -30.20
C ASP A 171 -25.66 46.89 -30.51
N THR A 172 -26.16 45.85 -29.85
CA THR A 172 -27.57 45.75 -29.48
C THR A 172 -27.70 44.98 -28.17
N GLN A 173 -27.94 45.73 -27.09
CA GLN A 173 -28.44 45.22 -25.83
C GLN A 173 -29.77 44.50 -26.07
N MET A 174 -29.89 43.23 -25.69
CA MET A 174 -31.20 42.59 -25.45
C MET A 174 -31.07 41.55 -24.32
N THR A 175 -31.27 42.05 -23.10
CA THR A 175 -32.15 41.51 -22.06
C THR A 175 -32.16 39.98 -21.84
N ALA A 176 -31.55 39.58 -20.72
CA ALA A 176 -31.79 38.31 -20.06
C ALA A 176 -33.29 38.14 -19.76
N LEU A 177 -33.93 37.14 -20.36
CA LEU A 177 -35.26 36.73 -19.95
C LEU A 177 -35.17 35.86 -18.70
N SER A 178 -35.70 36.44 -17.64
CA SER A 178 -35.87 35.90 -16.30
C SER A 178 -36.63 34.57 -16.30
N ALA A 179 -36.24 33.73 -15.34
CA ALA A 179 -36.89 32.48 -14.99
C ALA A 179 -38.40 32.66 -14.75
N ARG A 180 -39.20 31.82 -15.39
CA ARG A 180 -40.56 31.51 -14.94
C ARG A 180 -40.53 30.18 -14.22
N SER A 181 -40.51 30.27 -12.90
CA SER A 181 -41.14 29.31 -12.01
C SER A 181 -42.63 29.26 -12.33
N ASP A 182 -43.12 28.12 -12.82
CA ASP A 182 -44.52 27.74 -12.65
C ASP A 182 -44.58 26.36 -12.02
N SER A 183 -45.08 26.41 -10.79
CA SER A 183 -45.50 25.32 -9.93
C SER A 183 -46.71 24.59 -10.53
N CYS A 184 -46.63 23.27 -10.63
CA CYS A 184 -47.82 22.42 -10.61
C CYS A 184 -47.60 21.28 -9.60
N VAL A 185 -48.29 21.45 -8.47
CA VAL A 185 -48.48 20.55 -7.35
C VAL A 185 -49.22 19.27 -7.82
N GLN A 186 -48.80 18.08 -7.39
CA GLN A 186 -49.57 17.29 -6.42
C GLN A 186 -48.81 16.06 -5.86
N PRO A 187 -48.91 15.81 -4.53
CA PRO A 187 -48.39 14.63 -3.85
C PRO A 187 -49.44 13.51 -3.82
N TYR A 188 -49.02 12.27 -4.08
CA TYR A 188 -49.84 11.10 -3.75
C TYR A 188 -49.51 10.63 -2.32
N HIS A 189 -50.54 10.64 -1.48
CA HIS A 189 -50.53 10.10 -0.13
C HIS A 189 -50.39 8.57 -0.15
N ILE A 190 -49.54 8.09 0.76
CA ILE A 190 -49.51 6.71 1.24
C ILE A 190 -50.58 6.59 2.34
N VAL A 191 -51.47 5.60 2.20
CA VAL A 191 -52.12 4.89 3.31
C VAL A 191 -52.01 3.41 3.01
#